data_AF-A0A246GJK5-F1
#
_entry.id   AF-A0A246GJK5-F1
#
_cell.length_a   1.000
_cell.length_b   1.000
_cell.length_c   1.000
_cell.angle_alpha   90.00
_cell.angle_beta   90.00
_cell.angle_gamma   90.00
#
_symmetry.space_group_name_H-M   'P 1'
#
loop_
_entity.id
_entity.type
_entity.pdbx_description
1 polymer ?
#
loop_
_entity_poly.entity_id
_entity_poly.type
_entity_poly.pdbx_seq_one_letter_code
_entity_poly.pdbx_strand_id
1 'polypeptide(L)'
;MSQLSISTRVLRLLRIINDFEKGIIRVPAFQRDFEWSYSKKVELFESILKGLPIGTIFLWRPDFIDYENYKLFESNSIGGYNLPDRAIDYYYVLDGLQRLSTLFGCLIDEKQTPLSKDQKLWKEQGFNLIYNLESNKIEKGKKNLSLFEIELHKFIDHNSYAEFIDKLYQENYSSEKKQVYRDRYVHFQRQITTFDLPIVELTGAGIDEAVEIFDKLNSTGAKVTSEWKLNALSFNIKENFRLGNEIDRLLIELKKYNFQNLDRKVVFNSIVNSFGIVFFDKSSENDNKKIEKLANDPSFIENTRKTIEAIKKAVEFLFNELLVIDDKLLPYNNQLIFITDFFNKVDKPTPTQLRILKKWFWVTTYSNYFTIYNLSKQRKAYEKFQNFIYNESDPLYYDVANKTFVTEIFPKKISMGSVRGKALALFMLNHSNEFKPLNEKKNIELNIVKVFDVIPNKRTNEILMFDNSSENSIVFYQKPDGKSIEFGDKKFFLGNLIDDPVEFLKKRKEEIIDEEMKFVGSLGITYNLSDSIIDGGEF
;
A
#
# COMPACT_ATOMS: atom_id res chain seq x y z
N MET A 1 34.66 4.72 21.26
CA MET A 1 33.61 3.70 21.20
C MET A 1 32.71 3.94 22.39
N SER A 2 31.55 4.56 22.19
CA SER A 2 30.55 4.61 23.25
C SER A 2 30.09 3.18 23.52
N GLN A 3 30.04 2.80 24.79
CA GLN A 3 29.63 1.47 25.20
C GLN A 3 28.10 1.50 25.30
N LEU A 4 27.42 0.68 24.49
CA LEU A 4 25.96 0.52 24.55
C LEU A 4 25.55 0.27 26.01
N SER A 5 24.68 1.13 26.52
CA SER A 5 24.15 1.06 27.88
C SER A 5 22.63 0.93 27.81
N ILE A 6 22.13 -0.12 28.47
CA ILE A 6 20.72 -0.45 28.58
C ILE A 6 20.28 -0.18 30.01
N SER A 7 19.28 0.68 30.18
CA SER A 7 18.66 0.93 31.49
C SER A 7 17.18 0.61 31.45
N THR A 8 16.62 0.18 32.57
CA THR A 8 15.19 -0.12 32.70
C THR A 8 14.57 0.74 33.78
N ARG A 9 13.37 1.26 33.52
CA ARG A 9 12.61 2.04 34.49
C ARG A 9 11.12 1.89 34.27
N VAL A 10 10.34 2.21 35.29
CA VAL A 10 8.88 2.25 35.21
C VAL A 10 8.44 3.70 35.25
N LEU A 11 7.71 4.14 34.22
CA LEU A 11 7.20 5.51 34.11
C LEU A 11 5.67 5.49 34.07
N ARG A 12 5.03 6.42 34.76
CA ARG A 12 3.58 6.60 34.66
C ARG A 12 3.17 7.03 33.25
N LEU A 13 2.04 6.57 32.77
CA LEU A 13 1.46 6.94 31.48
C LEU A 13 1.36 8.46 31.30
N LEU A 14 0.88 9.17 32.32
CA LEU A 14 0.78 10.63 32.30
C LEU A 14 2.14 11.32 32.12
N ARG A 15 3.22 10.74 32.68
CA ARG A 15 4.57 11.26 32.46
C ARG A 15 5.00 11.08 31.02
N ILE A 16 4.73 9.93 30.40
CA ILE A 16 5.05 9.67 28.99
C ILE A 16 4.28 10.61 28.06
N ILE A 17 3.02 10.91 28.35
CA ILE A 17 2.23 11.91 27.61
C ILE A 17 2.90 13.28 27.71
N ASN A 18 3.23 13.73 28.92
CA ASN A 18 3.92 15.01 29.12
C ASN A 18 5.31 15.04 28.45
N ASP A 19 6.05 13.92 28.44
CA ASP A 19 7.34 13.82 27.75
C ASP A 19 7.16 13.95 26.23
N PHE A 20 6.07 13.41 25.67
CA PHE A 20 5.71 13.63 24.27
C PHE A 20 5.38 15.11 23.98
N GLU A 21 4.56 15.75 24.82
CA GLU A 21 4.21 17.17 24.68
C GLU A 21 5.43 18.10 24.74
N LYS A 22 6.45 17.74 25.52
CA LYS A 22 7.73 18.47 25.62
C LYS A 22 8.71 18.16 24.50
N GLY A 23 8.36 17.29 23.57
CA GLY A 23 9.25 16.89 22.47
C GLY A 23 10.42 16.01 22.91
N ILE A 24 10.31 15.32 24.04
CA ILE A 24 11.28 14.31 24.49
C ILE A 24 11.06 13.00 23.74
N ILE A 25 9.81 12.61 23.46
CA ILE A 25 9.49 11.39 22.69
C ILE A 25 9.41 11.73 21.21
N ARG A 26 10.23 11.05 20.39
CA ARG A 26 10.31 11.22 18.94
C ARG A 26 10.12 9.88 18.24
N VAL A 27 9.80 9.94 16.95
CA VAL A 27 9.69 8.74 16.10
C VAL A 27 10.78 8.82 15.04
N PRO A 28 11.67 7.83 14.96
CA PRO A 28 12.66 7.85 13.91
C PRO A 28 11.99 7.61 12.55
N ALA A 29 12.49 8.28 11.51
CA ALA A 29 11.94 8.28 10.15
C ALA A 29 11.84 6.88 9.52
N PHE A 30 12.56 5.92 10.06
CA PHE A 30 12.50 4.55 9.60
C PHE A 30 11.33 3.76 10.18
N GLN A 31 10.63 4.23 11.23
CA GLN A 31 9.43 3.54 11.73
C GLN A 31 8.34 3.42 10.65
N ARG A 32 7.57 2.34 10.74
CA ARG A 32 6.40 2.14 9.88
C ARG A 32 5.26 3.07 10.26
N ASP A 33 4.38 3.30 9.31
CA ASP A 33 3.12 4.00 9.54
C ASP A 33 2.25 3.27 10.58
N PHE A 34 1.22 3.97 11.06
CA PHE A 34 0.26 3.40 11.99
C PHE A 34 -0.63 2.37 11.28
N GLU A 35 -0.61 1.11 11.75
CA GLU A 35 -1.29 -0.03 11.11
C GLU A 35 -2.27 -0.74 12.06
N TRP A 36 -2.42 -0.26 13.30
CA TRP A 36 -3.28 -0.92 14.27
C TRP A 36 -4.76 -0.80 13.92
N SER A 37 -5.38 -1.97 13.75
CA SER A 37 -6.83 -2.11 13.57
C SER A 37 -7.60 -1.54 14.76
N TYR A 38 -8.87 -1.27 14.52
CA TYR A 38 -9.78 -0.82 15.57
C TYR A 38 -9.83 -1.78 16.78
N SER A 39 -9.84 -3.09 16.53
CA SER A 39 -9.88 -4.10 17.60
C SER A 39 -8.66 -4.06 18.51
N LYS A 40 -7.44 -3.88 17.96
CA LYS A 40 -6.21 -3.79 18.76
C LYS A 40 -6.20 -2.56 19.68
N LYS A 41 -6.74 -1.44 19.20
CA LYS A 41 -6.89 -0.22 20.01
C LYS A 41 -7.86 -0.43 21.18
N VAL A 42 -8.99 -1.09 20.93
CA VAL A 42 -9.95 -1.47 21.99
C VAL A 42 -9.30 -2.41 23.01
N GLU A 43 -8.61 -3.46 22.55
CA GLU A 43 -7.92 -4.44 23.41
C GLU A 43 -6.86 -3.77 24.31
N LEU A 44 -6.15 -2.77 23.80
CA LEU A 44 -5.20 -1.98 24.59
C LEU A 44 -5.88 -1.31 25.78
N PHE A 45 -6.98 -0.59 25.55
CA PHE A 45 -7.68 0.12 26.61
C PHE A 45 -8.49 -0.80 27.52
N GLU A 46 -8.99 -1.93 27.02
CA GLU A 46 -9.58 -2.97 27.87
C GLU A 46 -8.54 -3.59 28.82
N SER A 47 -7.29 -3.75 28.36
CA SER A 47 -6.18 -4.21 29.20
C SER A 47 -5.91 -3.20 30.31
N ILE A 48 -5.86 -1.90 29.98
CA ILE A 48 -5.72 -0.82 30.97
C ILE A 48 -6.90 -0.82 31.96
N LEU A 49 -8.14 -0.93 31.48
CA LEU A 49 -9.34 -0.99 32.31
C LEU A 49 -9.30 -2.14 33.33
N LYS A 50 -8.68 -3.27 32.95
CA LYS A 50 -8.48 -4.46 33.80
C LYS A 50 -7.20 -4.40 34.64
N GLY A 51 -6.36 -3.39 34.49
CA GLY A 51 -5.06 -3.28 35.17
C GLY A 51 -4.01 -4.29 34.66
N LEU A 52 -4.15 -4.75 33.41
CA LEU A 52 -3.23 -5.71 32.79
C LEU A 52 -2.06 -4.98 32.12
N PRO A 53 -0.85 -5.56 32.11
CA PRO A 53 0.31 -4.97 31.45
C PRO A 53 0.09 -4.90 29.93
N ILE A 54 0.46 -3.78 29.33
CA ILE A 54 0.36 -3.58 27.86
C ILE A 54 1.73 -3.71 27.16
N GLY A 55 2.67 -4.41 27.81
CA GLY A 55 4.03 -4.66 27.35
C GLY A 55 5.01 -3.51 27.60
N THR A 56 6.26 -3.72 27.21
CA THR A 56 7.39 -2.79 27.40
C THR A 56 7.52 -1.81 26.24
N ILE A 57 7.95 -0.56 26.49
CA ILE A 57 8.32 0.41 25.47
C ILE A 57 9.85 0.50 25.38
N PHE A 58 10.39 0.48 24.16
CA PHE A 58 11.83 0.64 23.96
C PHE A 58 12.12 2.02 23.39
N LEU A 59 12.98 2.75 24.09
CA LEU A 59 13.42 4.09 23.76
C LEU A 59 14.92 4.07 23.45
N TRP A 60 15.34 4.80 22.43
CA TRP A 60 16.73 4.93 22.04
C TRP A 60 17.13 6.40 22.02
N ARG A 61 18.14 6.74 22.82
CA ARG A 61 18.81 8.01 22.78
C ARG A 61 20.01 7.89 21.84
N PRO A 62 19.99 8.54 20.67
CA PRO A 62 21.12 8.52 19.76
C PRO A 62 22.31 9.29 20.35
N ASP A 63 23.52 8.86 20.00
CA ASP A 63 24.78 9.51 20.38
C ASP A 63 25.16 10.72 19.49
N PHE A 64 24.27 11.18 18.63
CA PHE A 64 24.57 12.24 17.67
C PHE A 64 24.52 13.65 18.31
N ILE A 65 25.49 14.51 17.95
CA ILE A 65 25.69 15.87 18.52
C ILE A 65 25.20 17.00 17.58
N ASP A 66 24.96 16.74 16.28
CA ASP A 66 24.73 17.85 15.32
C ASP A 66 23.27 18.29 15.16
N TYR A 67 22.91 19.38 15.86
CA TYR A 67 21.57 20.00 15.92
C TYR A 67 20.89 20.31 14.58
N GLU A 68 21.64 20.53 13.49
CA GLU A 68 21.12 21.01 12.20
C GLU A 68 20.49 19.89 11.31
N ASN A 69 20.76 18.61 11.57
CA ASN A 69 20.56 17.54 10.56
C ASN A 69 19.37 16.59 10.81
N TYR A 70 18.48 16.86 11.76
CA TYR A 70 17.49 15.87 12.24
C TYR A 70 16.08 15.96 11.66
N LYS A 71 15.69 17.06 11.00
CA LYS A 71 14.33 17.18 10.43
C LYS A 71 14.02 16.12 9.36
N LEU A 72 15.03 15.51 8.76
CA LEU A 72 14.90 14.42 7.80
C LEU A 72 14.78 13.02 8.46
N PHE A 73 14.99 12.94 9.77
CA PHE A 73 15.06 11.70 10.55
C PHE A 73 13.86 11.48 11.48
N GLU A 74 12.83 12.32 11.42
CA GLU A 74 11.65 12.18 12.27
C GLU A 74 10.37 11.97 11.45
N SER A 75 9.43 11.17 11.96
CA SER A 75 8.04 11.24 11.49
C SER A 75 7.47 12.61 11.82
N ASN A 76 6.46 13.07 11.07
CA ASN A 76 5.83 14.35 11.33
C ASN A 76 4.82 14.30 12.48
N SER A 77 4.34 13.11 12.86
CA SER A 77 3.26 12.99 13.85
C SER A 77 3.27 11.67 14.64
N ILE A 78 2.61 11.68 15.81
CA ILE A 78 2.25 10.51 16.63
C ILE A 78 0.81 10.65 17.08
N GLY A 79 0.00 9.61 16.93
CA GLY A 79 -1.38 9.62 17.41
C GLY A 79 -2.27 10.70 16.78
N GLY A 80 -1.94 11.15 15.57
CA GLY A 80 -2.64 12.26 14.89
C GLY A 80 -2.24 13.65 15.38
N TYR A 81 -1.21 13.79 16.22
CA TYR A 81 -0.65 15.06 16.65
C TYR A 81 0.71 15.30 16.00
N ASN A 82 0.94 16.51 15.52
CA ASN A 82 2.22 16.94 14.97
C ASN A 82 3.30 16.92 16.06
N LEU A 83 4.51 16.49 15.71
CA LEU A 83 5.63 16.53 16.65
C LEU A 83 5.93 17.99 17.04
N PRO A 84 6.10 18.30 18.34
CA PRO A 84 6.51 19.63 18.78
C PRO A 84 7.99 19.88 18.45
N ASP A 85 8.51 21.05 18.84
CA ASP A 85 9.96 21.27 18.81
C ASP A 85 10.68 20.24 19.69
N ARG A 86 11.85 19.82 19.24
CA ARG A 86 12.60 18.74 19.89
C ARG A 86 13.27 19.22 21.17
N ALA A 87 13.17 18.42 22.23
CA ALA A 87 13.96 18.63 23.44
C ALA A 87 15.44 18.32 23.21
N ILE A 88 16.31 18.86 24.08
CA ILE A 88 17.76 18.54 24.07
C ILE A 88 17.96 17.05 24.39
N ASP A 89 17.31 16.57 25.45
CA ASP A 89 17.30 15.18 25.86
C ASP A 89 16.07 14.50 25.27
N TYR A 90 16.22 13.91 24.09
CA TYR A 90 15.14 13.21 23.40
C TYR A 90 15.44 11.71 23.21
N TYR A 91 14.39 10.94 22.98
CA TYR A 91 14.43 9.52 22.71
C TYR A 91 13.59 9.18 21.49
N TYR A 92 14.14 8.34 20.62
CA TYR A 92 13.41 7.68 19.55
C TYR A 92 12.68 6.45 20.06
N VAL A 93 11.40 6.32 19.72
CA VAL A 93 10.65 5.08 19.96
C VAL A 93 11.15 4.00 19.01
N LEU A 94 11.84 3.00 19.55
CA LEU A 94 12.17 1.80 18.81
C LEU A 94 10.98 0.85 18.81
N ASP A 95 10.48 0.43 19.96
CA ASP A 95 9.31 -0.46 20.03
C ASP A 95 8.19 0.15 20.88
N GLY A 96 6.95 -0.19 20.51
CA GLY A 96 5.75 0.30 21.17
C GLY A 96 5.11 1.52 20.51
N LEU A 97 5.57 1.94 19.33
CA LEU A 97 5.02 3.09 18.61
C LEU A 97 3.49 3.02 18.43
N GLN A 98 2.95 1.87 18.04
CA GLN A 98 1.51 1.71 17.81
C GLN A 98 0.70 1.85 19.11
N ARG A 99 1.27 1.38 20.24
CA ARG A 99 0.67 1.55 21.58
C ARG A 99 0.69 3.02 21.98
N LEU A 100 1.84 3.68 21.87
CA LEU A 100 1.98 5.11 22.18
C LEU A 100 1.09 5.98 21.29
N SER A 101 1.03 5.74 19.98
CA SER A 101 0.12 6.43 19.05
C SER A 101 -1.34 6.29 19.47
N THR A 102 -1.76 5.09 19.88
CA THR A 102 -3.14 4.87 20.36
C THR A 102 -3.40 5.60 21.67
N LEU A 103 -2.46 5.55 22.62
CA LEU A 103 -2.57 6.26 23.88
C LEU A 103 -2.65 7.77 23.66
N PHE A 104 -1.69 8.35 22.95
CA PHE A 104 -1.64 9.78 22.68
C PHE A 104 -2.87 10.26 21.90
N GLY A 105 -3.25 9.53 20.85
CA GLY A 105 -4.40 9.88 20.03
C GLY A 105 -5.73 9.86 20.78
N CYS A 106 -5.89 8.97 21.76
CA CYS A 106 -7.14 8.86 22.53
C CYS A 106 -7.18 9.68 23.82
N LEU A 107 -6.01 9.96 24.41
CA LEU A 107 -5.91 10.51 25.76
C LEU A 107 -5.53 12.00 25.82
N ILE A 108 -4.91 12.53 24.77
CA ILE A 108 -4.57 13.95 24.70
C ILE A 108 -5.80 14.73 24.23
N ASP A 109 -6.19 15.74 25.00
CA ASP A 109 -7.20 16.72 24.63
C ASP A 109 -6.56 17.88 23.87
N GLU A 110 -7.01 18.11 22.64
CA GLU A 110 -6.55 19.21 21.77
C GLU A 110 -6.71 20.59 22.44
N LYS A 111 -7.67 20.74 23.36
CA LYS A 111 -7.91 22.01 24.08
C LYS A 111 -6.92 22.27 25.22
N GLN A 112 -6.22 21.24 25.67
CA GLN A 112 -5.37 21.28 26.87
C GLN A 112 -3.90 20.98 26.57
N THR A 113 -3.53 20.89 25.30
CA THR A 113 -2.19 20.53 24.85
C THR A 113 -1.59 21.62 23.96
N PRO A 114 -0.27 21.85 23.99
CA PRO A 114 0.40 22.74 23.02
C PRO A 114 0.53 22.10 21.63
N LEU A 115 0.16 20.83 21.48
CA LEU A 115 0.31 20.08 20.24
C LEU A 115 -0.77 20.43 19.20
N SER A 116 -0.37 20.55 17.95
CA SER A 116 -1.31 20.72 16.83
C SER A 116 -1.82 19.36 16.36
N LYS A 117 -3.15 19.22 16.27
CA LYS A 117 -3.80 18.00 15.81
C LYS A 117 -4.07 18.02 14.31
N ASP A 118 -3.64 16.98 13.60
CA ASP A 118 -4.13 16.70 12.24
C ASP A 118 -5.44 15.92 12.35
N GLN A 119 -6.55 16.64 12.24
CA GLN A 119 -7.89 16.06 12.37
C GLN A 119 -8.21 15.02 11.30
N LYS A 120 -7.64 15.15 10.09
CA LYS A 120 -7.86 14.18 9.01
C LYS A 120 -7.15 12.88 9.34
N LEU A 121 -5.85 12.96 9.66
CA LEU A 121 -5.04 11.80 10.03
C LEU A 121 -5.58 11.09 11.28
N TRP A 122 -5.94 11.85 12.32
CA TRP A 122 -6.51 11.32 13.56
C TRP A 122 -7.79 10.51 13.31
N LYS A 123 -8.65 11.00 12.40
CA LYS A 123 -9.90 10.33 12.03
C LYS A 123 -9.66 9.10 11.17
N GLU A 124 -8.73 9.18 10.21
CA GLU A 124 -8.31 8.05 9.36
C GLU A 124 -7.71 6.91 10.20
N GLN A 125 -6.88 7.25 11.20
CA GLN A 125 -6.29 6.29 12.14
C GLN A 125 -7.27 5.80 13.21
N GLY A 126 -8.43 6.45 13.37
CA GLY A 126 -9.56 5.97 14.15
C GLY A 126 -9.33 5.96 15.66
N PHE A 127 -8.81 7.06 16.20
CA PHE A 127 -8.57 7.24 17.64
C PHE A 127 -9.79 7.75 18.43
N ASN A 128 -10.96 7.81 17.79
CA ASN A 128 -12.22 8.22 18.41
C ASN A 128 -12.83 7.10 19.29
N LEU A 129 -12.10 6.66 20.30
CA LEU A 129 -12.57 5.66 21.27
C LEU A 129 -13.32 6.33 22.42
N ILE A 130 -14.29 5.61 22.96
CA ILE A 130 -15.04 5.97 24.15
C ILE A 130 -15.04 4.82 25.16
N TYR A 131 -15.27 5.13 26.43
CA TYR A 131 -15.69 4.16 27.43
C TYR A 131 -17.19 4.30 27.64
N ASN A 132 -17.93 3.24 27.32
CA ASN A 132 -19.36 3.17 27.53
C ASN A 132 -19.63 2.63 28.95
N LEU A 133 -20.05 3.53 29.83
CA LEU A 133 -20.33 3.20 31.24
C LEU A 133 -21.56 2.32 31.40
N GLU A 134 -22.43 2.19 30.40
CA GLU A 134 -23.58 1.29 30.43
C GLU A 134 -23.18 -0.15 30.11
N SER A 135 -22.51 -0.35 28.98
CA SER A 135 -22.04 -1.67 28.54
C SER A 135 -20.77 -2.15 29.24
N ASN A 136 -20.06 -1.25 29.94
CA ASN A 136 -18.74 -1.48 30.54
C ASN A 136 -17.68 -1.90 29.51
N LYS A 137 -17.66 -1.26 28.34
CA LYS A 137 -16.76 -1.62 27.24
C LYS A 137 -16.13 -0.39 26.59
N ILE A 138 -14.96 -0.60 25.99
CA ILE A 138 -14.33 0.38 25.11
C ILE A 138 -14.93 0.22 23.71
N GLU A 139 -15.49 1.30 23.17
CA GLU A 139 -16.30 1.29 21.96
C GLU A 139 -15.97 2.47 21.05
N LYS A 140 -16.52 2.44 19.82
CA LYS A 140 -16.25 3.47 18.82
C LYS A 140 -17.15 4.66 19.09
N GLY A 141 -16.56 5.83 19.25
CA GLY A 141 -17.29 7.07 19.40
C GLY A 141 -18.14 7.35 18.17
N LYS A 142 -19.39 7.74 18.42
CA LYS A 142 -20.35 8.20 17.41
C LYS A 142 -20.37 9.74 17.40
N LYS A 143 -21.04 10.34 16.41
CA LYS A 143 -21.12 11.81 16.27
C LYS A 143 -21.83 12.47 17.45
N ASN A 144 -22.90 11.83 17.95
CA ASN A 144 -23.63 12.26 19.14
C ASN A 144 -23.43 11.19 20.20
N LEU A 145 -22.78 11.57 21.29
CA LEU A 145 -22.52 10.69 22.42
C LEU A 145 -23.62 10.85 23.47
N SER A 146 -24.06 9.73 24.01
CA SER A 146 -24.92 9.69 25.19
C SER A 146 -24.13 10.11 26.43
N LEU A 147 -24.82 10.49 27.51
CA LEU A 147 -24.15 10.91 28.76
C LEU A 147 -23.17 9.87 29.32
N PHE A 148 -23.45 8.58 29.14
CA PHE A 148 -22.63 7.47 29.61
C PHE A 148 -21.58 6.99 28.58
N GLU A 149 -21.54 7.59 27.39
CA GLU A 149 -20.54 7.33 26.35
C GLU A 149 -19.44 8.40 26.47
N ILE A 150 -18.40 8.12 27.26
CA ILE A 150 -17.38 9.12 27.63
C ILE A 150 -16.12 8.95 26.76
N GLU A 151 -15.65 10.03 26.14
CA GLU A 151 -14.37 10.04 25.41
C GLU A 151 -13.18 9.80 26.35
N LEU A 152 -12.17 9.07 25.89
CA LEU A 152 -11.10 8.58 26.76
C LEU A 152 -10.23 9.70 27.40
N HIS A 153 -10.01 10.81 26.69
CA HIS A 153 -9.25 11.97 27.21
C HIS A 153 -9.87 12.59 28.47
N LYS A 154 -11.20 12.51 28.63
CA LYS A 154 -11.92 13.04 29.80
C LYS A 154 -11.59 12.32 31.11
N PHE A 155 -11.03 11.11 31.07
CA PHE A 155 -10.63 10.39 32.28
C PHE A 155 -9.29 10.86 32.85
N ILE A 156 -8.54 11.68 32.13
CA ILE A 156 -7.29 12.29 32.61
C ILE A 156 -7.55 13.70 33.16
N ASP A 157 -8.54 14.40 32.60
CA ASP A 157 -8.93 15.73 33.07
C ASP A 157 -9.75 15.66 34.38
N HIS A 158 -9.24 16.32 35.42
CA HIS A 158 -9.92 16.40 36.71
C HIS A 158 -11.24 17.19 36.67
N ASN A 159 -11.36 18.18 35.78
CA ASN A 159 -12.59 18.98 35.67
C ASN A 159 -13.73 18.20 35.01
N SER A 160 -13.38 17.34 34.04
CA SER A 160 -14.33 16.49 33.33
C SER A 160 -15.13 15.55 34.25
N TYR A 161 -14.58 15.13 35.38
CA TYR A 161 -15.31 14.31 36.35
C TYR A 161 -16.42 15.11 37.04
N ALA A 162 -16.14 16.34 37.47
CA ALA A 162 -17.14 17.20 38.11
C ALA A 162 -18.30 17.49 37.17
N GLU A 163 -18.00 17.87 35.91
CA GLU A 163 -19.03 18.08 34.89
C GLU A 163 -19.87 16.83 34.60
N PHE A 164 -19.23 15.66 34.58
CA PHE A 164 -19.92 14.39 34.37
C PHE A 164 -20.90 14.10 35.51
N ILE A 165 -20.47 14.29 36.76
CA ILE A 165 -21.30 14.08 37.95
C ILE A 165 -22.49 15.03 37.94
N ASP A 166 -22.28 16.33 37.70
CA ASP A 166 -23.36 17.31 37.66
C ASP A 166 -24.44 16.94 36.63
N LYS A 167 -24.02 16.55 35.43
CA LYS A 167 -24.93 16.08 34.37
C LYS A 167 -25.62 14.77 34.76
N LEU A 168 -24.90 13.82 35.36
CA LEU A 168 -25.44 12.53 35.79
C LEU A 168 -26.55 12.66 36.83
N TYR A 169 -26.44 13.63 37.75
CA TYR A 169 -27.47 13.85 38.75
C TYR A 169 -28.71 14.58 38.22
N GLN A 170 -28.59 15.37 37.14
CA GLN A 170 -29.70 16.01 36.45
C GLN A 170 -30.57 15.04 35.65
N GLU A 171 -30.01 13.90 35.21
CA GLU A 171 -30.75 12.88 34.47
C GLU A 171 -31.72 12.06 35.34
N ASN A 172 -32.81 11.60 34.74
CA ASN A 172 -33.83 10.74 35.37
C ASN A 172 -33.44 9.25 35.43
N TYR A 173 -32.22 8.95 35.88
CA TYR A 173 -31.77 7.58 36.15
C TYR A 173 -32.03 7.18 37.62
N SER A 174 -32.19 5.88 37.87
CA SER A 174 -32.27 5.35 39.24
C SER A 174 -30.97 5.61 40.00
N SER A 175 -31.05 5.75 41.32
CA SER A 175 -29.88 5.96 42.19
C SER A 175 -28.82 4.85 42.02
N GLU A 176 -29.26 3.60 41.84
CA GLU A 176 -28.39 2.45 41.57
C GLU A 176 -27.62 2.61 40.26
N LYS A 177 -28.29 3.03 39.18
CA LYS A 177 -27.66 3.23 37.87
C LYS A 177 -26.66 4.39 37.88
N LYS A 178 -27.00 5.50 38.56
CA LYS A 178 -26.07 6.61 38.80
C LYS A 178 -24.82 6.15 39.56
N GLN A 179 -24.99 5.34 40.60
CA GLN A 179 -23.87 4.80 41.38
C GLN A 179 -22.96 3.89 40.52
N VAL A 180 -23.54 2.99 39.72
CA VAL A 180 -22.77 2.11 38.82
C VAL A 180 -21.94 2.91 37.82
N TYR A 181 -22.50 3.97 37.23
CA TYR A 181 -21.77 4.81 36.27
C TYR A 181 -20.64 5.58 36.94
N ARG A 182 -20.89 6.14 38.13
CA ARG A 182 -19.87 6.80 38.94
C ARG A 182 -18.72 5.85 39.27
N ASP A 183 -19.02 4.65 39.76
CA ASP A 183 -18.00 3.70 40.18
C ASP A 183 -17.16 3.20 39.00
N ARG A 184 -17.79 2.95 37.84
CA ARG A 184 -17.08 2.63 36.59
C ARG A 184 -16.18 3.77 36.13
N TYR A 185 -16.67 5.02 36.18
CA TYR A 185 -15.89 6.19 35.81
C TYR A 185 -14.65 6.31 36.70
N VAL A 186 -14.83 6.31 38.02
CA VAL A 186 -13.75 6.45 39.00
C VAL A 186 -12.74 5.30 38.89
N HIS A 187 -13.22 4.06 38.67
CA HIS A 187 -12.33 2.92 38.47
C HIS A 187 -11.43 3.12 37.25
N PHE A 188 -11.99 3.48 36.10
CA PHE A 188 -11.20 3.65 34.89
C PHE A 188 -10.27 4.87 34.95
N GLN A 189 -10.73 6.00 35.51
CA GLN A 189 -9.90 7.16 35.79
C GLN A 189 -8.68 6.79 36.65
N ARG A 190 -8.89 6.01 37.72
CA ARG A 190 -7.78 5.52 38.54
C ARG A 190 -6.84 4.65 37.72
N GLN A 191 -7.36 3.67 36.96
CA GLN A 191 -6.53 2.79 36.15
C GLN A 191 -5.63 3.57 35.17
N ILE A 192 -6.17 4.57 34.46
CA ILE A 192 -5.40 5.39 33.52
C ILE A 192 -4.38 6.28 34.24
N THR A 193 -4.79 7.02 35.27
CA THR A 193 -3.94 8.03 35.91
C THR A 193 -2.79 7.44 36.70
N THR A 194 -2.93 6.19 37.18
CA THR A 194 -1.88 5.45 37.89
C THR A 194 -1.24 4.36 37.04
N PHE A 195 -1.52 4.31 35.73
CA PHE A 195 -0.98 3.24 34.88
C PHE A 195 0.53 3.37 34.73
N ASP A 196 1.25 2.29 35.01
CA ASP A 196 2.70 2.22 34.93
C ASP A 196 3.16 1.48 33.67
N LEU A 197 4.09 2.09 32.94
CA LEU A 197 4.69 1.56 31.73
C LEU A 197 6.13 1.11 31.99
N PRO A 198 6.47 -0.15 31.73
CA PRO A 198 7.86 -0.60 31.68
C PRO A 198 8.56 0.04 30.47
N ILE A 199 9.65 0.75 30.72
CA ILE A 199 10.48 1.43 29.72
C ILE A 199 11.88 0.83 29.75
N VAL A 200 12.41 0.50 28.57
CA VAL A 200 13.81 0.14 28.36
C VAL A 200 14.46 1.24 27.52
N GLU A 201 15.57 1.78 28.00
CA GLU A 201 16.28 2.88 27.37
C GLU A 201 17.66 2.45 26.92
N LEU A 202 17.95 2.72 25.65
CA LEU A 202 19.20 2.42 24.98
C LEU A 202 19.94 3.73 24.78
N THR A 203 21.15 3.80 25.31
CA THR A 203 22.05 4.96 25.20
C THR A 203 23.38 4.45 24.66
N GLY A 204 24.15 5.28 23.94
CA GLY A 204 25.42 4.82 23.39
C GLY A 204 25.32 4.16 22.00
N ALA A 205 24.10 3.90 21.50
CA ALA A 205 23.90 3.14 20.27
C ALA A 205 23.89 4.02 19.01
N GLY A 206 24.53 3.53 17.94
CA GLY A 206 24.37 4.07 16.58
C GLY A 206 23.05 3.63 15.91
N ILE A 207 22.77 4.13 14.70
CA ILE A 207 21.57 3.75 13.91
C ILE A 207 21.56 2.25 13.63
N ASP A 208 22.69 1.69 13.19
CA ASP A 208 22.79 0.27 12.82
C ASP A 208 22.47 -0.65 14.00
N GLU A 209 23.02 -0.34 15.18
CA GLU A 209 22.77 -1.07 16.42
C GLU A 209 21.31 -0.94 16.87
N ALA A 210 20.72 0.26 16.76
CA ALA A 210 19.32 0.47 17.09
C ALA A 210 18.37 -0.30 16.16
N VAL A 211 18.70 -0.37 14.86
CA VAL A 211 17.97 -1.16 13.85
C VAL A 211 18.09 -2.66 14.16
N GLU A 212 19.27 -3.14 14.53
CA GLU A 212 19.48 -4.54 14.92
C GLU A 212 18.71 -4.92 16.19
N ILE A 213 18.74 -4.06 17.21
CA ILE A 213 17.97 -4.27 18.45
C ILE A 213 16.48 -4.30 18.14
N PHE A 214 15.98 -3.37 17.31
CA PHE A 214 14.57 -3.35 16.92
C PHE A 214 14.14 -4.63 16.17
N ASP A 215 14.98 -5.12 15.26
CA ASP A 215 14.73 -6.37 14.52
C ASP A 215 14.65 -7.57 15.47
N LYS A 216 15.58 -7.67 16.42
CA LYS A 216 15.59 -8.71 17.46
C LYS A 216 14.37 -8.65 18.38
N LEU A 217 13.88 -7.46 18.72
CA LEU A 217 12.69 -7.30 19.58
C LEU A 217 11.41 -7.72 18.87
N ASN A 218 11.34 -7.52 17.56
CA ASN A 218 10.16 -7.82 16.76
C ASN A 218 10.19 -9.21 16.10
N SER A 219 11.26 -10.00 16.30
CA SER A 219 11.40 -11.33 15.70
C SER A 219 10.38 -12.36 16.22
N THR A 220 9.87 -12.18 17.45
CA THR A 220 8.80 -13.00 18.04
C THR A 220 7.40 -12.43 17.79
N GLY A 221 7.29 -11.22 17.21
CA GLY A 221 6.05 -10.51 16.95
C GLY A 221 5.74 -10.36 15.45
N ALA A 222 5.12 -9.24 15.06
CA ALA A 222 4.97 -8.90 13.65
C ALA A 222 6.35 -8.60 13.05
N LYS A 223 6.88 -9.52 12.24
CA LYS A 223 8.22 -9.44 11.66
C LYS A 223 8.46 -8.09 10.98
N VAL A 224 9.60 -7.49 11.28
CA VAL A 224 10.14 -6.34 10.56
C VAL A 224 10.37 -6.73 9.11
N THR A 225 9.91 -5.89 8.18
CA THR A 225 10.06 -6.17 6.75
C THR A 225 11.46 -5.80 6.26
N SER A 226 11.99 -6.50 5.27
CA SER A 226 13.26 -6.12 4.62
C SER A 226 13.20 -4.71 4.02
N GLU A 227 12.01 -4.25 3.63
CA GLU A 227 11.71 -2.88 3.20
C GLU A 227 12.06 -1.85 4.26
N TRP A 228 11.55 -2.08 5.47
CA TRP A 228 11.81 -1.24 6.63
C TRP A 228 13.32 -1.17 6.92
N LYS A 229 13.99 -2.33 6.94
CA LYS A 229 15.41 -2.41 7.30
C LYS A 229 16.29 -1.70 6.29
N LEU A 230 16.04 -1.89 4.99
CA LEU A 230 16.78 -1.17 3.96
C LEU A 230 16.55 0.33 4.05
N ASN A 231 15.30 0.78 4.27
CA ASN A 231 15.00 2.20 4.43
C ASN A 231 15.71 2.81 5.64
N ALA A 232 15.83 2.06 6.74
CA ALA A 232 16.55 2.49 7.94
C ALA A 232 18.06 2.62 7.71
N LEU A 233 18.67 1.58 7.14
CA LEU A 233 20.12 1.49 6.96
C LEU A 233 20.64 2.33 5.79
N SER A 234 19.84 2.52 4.73
CA SER A 234 20.27 3.29 3.54
C SER A 234 20.12 4.80 3.70
N PHE A 235 19.63 5.27 4.83
CA PHE A 235 19.47 6.69 5.09
C PHE A 235 20.82 7.41 5.08
N ASN A 236 20.95 8.46 4.26
CA ASN A 236 22.19 9.22 4.13
C ASN A 236 21.91 10.72 4.08
N ILE A 237 22.38 11.42 5.12
CA ILE A 237 22.18 12.87 5.28
C ILE A 237 23.00 13.67 4.26
N LYS A 238 24.27 13.29 4.06
CA LYS A 238 25.19 14.04 3.18
C LYS A 238 24.68 14.09 1.74
N GLU A 239 24.06 13.00 1.31
CA GLU A 239 23.50 12.83 -0.04
C GLU A 239 22.00 13.23 -0.13
N ASN A 240 21.43 13.76 0.96
CA ASN A 240 20.01 14.08 1.12
C ASN A 240 19.09 12.96 0.62
N PHE A 241 19.35 11.73 1.10
CA PHE A 241 18.70 10.53 0.60
C PHE A 241 17.94 9.78 1.70
N ARG A 242 16.66 9.53 1.43
CA ARG A 242 15.80 8.63 2.20
C ARG A 242 14.97 7.80 1.23
N LEU A 243 15.13 6.49 1.27
CA LEU A 243 14.46 5.56 0.35
C LEU A 243 12.93 5.75 0.37
N GLY A 244 12.32 5.89 1.55
CA GLY A 244 10.88 6.15 1.68
C GLY A 244 10.41 7.39 0.90
N ASN A 245 11.12 8.52 1.03
CA ASN A 245 10.78 9.78 0.37
C ASN A 245 11.02 9.72 -1.15
N GLU A 246 12.01 8.95 -1.59
CA GLU A 246 12.26 8.71 -3.02
C GLU A 246 11.10 7.89 -3.63
N ILE A 247 10.60 6.88 -2.92
CA ILE A 247 9.42 6.09 -3.32
C ILE A 247 8.16 6.98 -3.33
N ASP A 248 7.95 7.81 -2.30
CA ASP A 248 6.78 8.71 -2.24
C ASP A 248 6.77 9.69 -3.43
N ARG A 249 7.92 10.30 -3.72
CA ARG A 249 8.08 11.19 -4.89
C ARG A 249 7.79 10.45 -6.20
N LEU A 250 8.33 9.23 -6.37
CA LEU A 250 8.03 8.39 -7.52
C LEU A 250 6.51 8.15 -7.66
N LEU A 251 5.81 7.74 -6.61
CA LEU A 251 4.37 7.46 -6.66
C LEU A 251 3.55 8.72 -7.04
N ILE A 252 3.95 9.90 -6.55
CA ILE A 252 3.34 11.17 -6.95
C ILE A 252 3.56 11.43 -8.45
N GLU A 253 4.77 11.22 -8.96
CA GLU A 253 5.08 11.41 -10.37
C GLU A 253 4.38 10.40 -11.29
N LEU A 254 4.12 9.18 -10.80
CA LEU A 254 3.40 8.13 -11.51
C LEU A 254 1.88 8.37 -11.56
N LYS A 255 1.35 9.36 -10.84
CA LYS A 255 -0.07 9.74 -10.87
C LYS A 255 -0.57 10.06 -12.28
N LYS A 256 0.28 10.66 -13.13
CA LYS A 256 -0.07 10.98 -14.53
C LYS A 256 -0.35 9.74 -15.41
N TYR A 257 0.02 8.56 -14.93
CA TYR A 257 -0.26 7.27 -15.58
C TYR A 257 -1.31 6.45 -14.81
N ASN A 258 -1.92 7.01 -13.75
CA ASN A 258 -2.74 6.31 -12.75
C ASN A 258 -2.02 5.17 -12.01
N PHE A 259 -0.72 5.34 -11.71
CA PHE A 259 0.10 4.38 -10.96
C PHE A 259 0.46 4.87 -9.55
N GLN A 260 -0.21 5.89 -9.03
CA GLN A 260 0.05 6.43 -7.68
C GLN A 260 -0.24 5.44 -6.56
N ASN A 261 -1.08 4.43 -6.80
CA ASN A 261 -1.40 3.37 -5.84
C ASN A 261 -0.56 2.11 -6.04
N LEU A 262 0.48 2.16 -6.88
CA LEU A 262 1.40 1.05 -7.07
C LEU A 262 1.95 0.61 -5.71
N ASP A 263 1.85 -0.70 -5.43
CA ASP A 263 2.34 -1.29 -4.19
C ASP A 263 3.83 -0.97 -4.00
N ARG A 264 4.17 -0.33 -2.88
CA ARG A 264 5.54 0.08 -2.51
C ARG A 264 6.51 -1.10 -2.55
N LYS A 265 6.01 -2.32 -2.27
CA LYS A 265 6.81 -3.55 -2.34
C LYS A 265 7.31 -3.84 -3.75
N VAL A 266 6.57 -3.44 -4.79
CA VAL A 266 6.98 -3.60 -6.20
C VAL A 266 8.14 -2.66 -6.52
N VAL A 267 8.06 -1.41 -6.07
CA VAL A 267 9.15 -0.43 -6.21
C VAL A 267 10.38 -0.92 -5.46
N PHE A 268 10.21 -1.35 -4.21
CA PHE A 268 11.28 -1.91 -3.40
C PHE A 268 11.92 -3.15 -4.04
N ASN A 269 11.12 -4.09 -4.54
CA ASN A 269 11.63 -5.28 -5.21
C ASN A 269 12.39 -4.91 -6.49
N SER A 270 11.96 -3.89 -7.22
CA SER A 270 12.67 -3.40 -8.41
C SER A 270 14.04 -2.82 -8.05
N ILE A 271 14.12 -2.05 -6.95
CA ILE A 271 15.38 -1.50 -6.43
C ILE A 271 16.30 -2.63 -5.97
N VAL A 272 15.84 -3.56 -5.14
CA VAL A 272 16.69 -4.69 -4.70
C VAL A 272 17.16 -5.53 -5.88
N ASN A 273 16.29 -5.74 -6.88
CA ASN A 273 16.59 -6.52 -8.07
C ASN A 273 17.67 -5.89 -8.97
N SER A 274 17.81 -4.55 -8.97
CA SER A 274 18.83 -3.88 -9.78
C SER A 274 20.27 -4.15 -9.33
N PHE A 275 20.46 -4.63 -8.10
CA PHE A 275 21.76 -5.07 -7.56
C PHE A 275 22.03 -6.57 -7.79
N GLY A 276 21.26 -7.23 -8.65
CA GLY A 276 21.42 -8.65 -8.96
C GLY A 276 20.91 -9.59 -7.85
N ILE A 277 20.28 -9.05 -6.81
CA ILE A 277 19.58 -9.83 -5.79
C ILE A 277 18.21 -10.19 -6.36
N VAL A 278 18.04 -11.43 -6.81
CA VAL A 278 16.74 -11.90 -7.29
C VAL A 278 15.72 -11.77 -6.16
N PHE A 279 14.74 -10.88 -6.33
CA PHE A 279 13.80 -10.54 -5.24
C PHE A 279 12.95 -11.73 -4.74
N PHE A 280 12.85 -12.81 -5.53
CA PHE A 280 12.23 -14.08 -5.14
C PHE A 280 12.98 -14.82 -4.01
N ASP A 281 14.25 -14.49 -3.77
CA ASP A 281 15.10 -15.12 -2.76
C ASP A 281 14.83 -14.59 -1.33
N LYS A 282 13.95 -13.58 -1.20
CA LYS A 282 13.49 -13.00 0.08
C LYS A 282 12.67 -13.95 0.96
N SER A 283 12.43 -15.18 0.50
CA SER A 283 11.71 -16.23 1.24
C SER A 283 12.59 -17.03 2.20
N SER A 284 13.91 -16.80 2.23
CA SER A 284 14.72 -17.29 3.35
C SER A 284 14.79 -16.23 4.45
N GLU A 285 14.39 -16.61 5.65
CA GLU A 285 14.38 -15.80 6.88
C GLU A 285 15.78 -15.31 7.34
N ASN A 286 16.80 -15.29 6.46
CA ASN A 286 18.21 -15.08 6.80
C ASN A 286 18.94 -13.98 6.01
N ASP A 287 18.28 -13.21 5.15
CA ASP A 287 18.99 -12.22 4.31
C ASP A 287 19.19 -10.84 4.95
N ASN A 288 19.12 -10.75 6.29
CA ASN A 288 19.52 -9.56 7.05
C ASN A 288 20.90 -9.03 6.64
N LYS A 289 21.87 -9.93 6.48
CA LYS A 289 23.22 -9.59 6.01
C LYS A 289 23.25 -9.09 4.57
N LYS A 290 22.36 -9.55 3.68
CA LYS A 290 22.32 -9.05 2.29
C LYS A 290 21.71 -7.66 2.22
N ILE A 291 20.65 -7.39 3.00
CA ILE A 291 20.05 -6.06 3.10
C ILE A 291 21.02 -5.06 3.74
N GLU A 292 21.75 -5.46 4.79
CA GLU A 292 22.81 -4.63 5.38
C GLU A 292 23.95 -4.33 4.40
N LYS A 293 24.44 -5.36 3.68
CA LYS A 293 25.46 -5.15 2.64
C LYS A 293 24.97 -4.22 1.54
N LEU A 294 23.72 -4.37 1.12
CA LEU A 294 23.10 -3.53 0.10
C LEU A 294 22.97 -2.08 0.57
N ALA A 295 22.51 -1.86 1.80
CA ALA A 295 22.36 -0.52 2.38
C ALA A 295 23.70 0.22 2.50
N ASN A 296 24.76 -0.53 2.82
CA ASN A 296 26.12 -0.02 2.96
C ASN A 296 26.90 0.04 1.63
N ASP A 297 26.31 -0.35 0.51
CA ASP A 297 26.93 -0.25 -0.80
C ASP A 297 27.09 1.24 -1.19
N PRO A 298 28.30 1.73 -1.49
CA PRO A 298 28.51 3.12 -1.88
C PRO A 298 27.70 3.54 -3.11
N SER A 299 27.37 2.60 -4.00
CA SER A 299 26.55 2.83 -5.19
C SER A 299 25.05 2.78 -4.91
N PHE A 300 24.62 2.49 -3.67
CA PHE A 300 23.21 2.25 -3.34
C PHE A 300 22.29 3.39 -3.76
N ILE A 301 22.68 4.62 -3.43
CA ILE A 301 21.90 5.84 -3.66
C ILE A 301 21.80 6.11 -5.17
N GLU A 302 22.92 6.03 -5.89
CA GLU A 302 22.98 6.26 -7.33
C GLU A 302 22.13 5.23 -8.09
N ASN A 303 22.33 3.94 -7.79
CA ASN A 303 21.58 2.84 -8.42
C ASN A 303 20.09 2.89 -8.07
N THR A 304 19.72 3.32 -6.86
CA THR A 304 18.32 3.53 -6.48
C THR A 304 17.68 4.63 -7.31
N ARG A 305 18.31 5.80 -7.41
CA ARG A 305 17.81 6.92 -8.23
C ARG A 305 17.71 6.53 -9.70
N LYS A 306 18.71 5.81 -10.22
CA LYS A 306 18.67 5.24 -11.57
C LYS A 306 17.49 4.27 -11.76
N THR A 307 17.25 3.41 -10.77
CA THR A 307 16.12 2.46 -10.80
C THR A 307 14.77 3.16 -10.76
N ILE A 308 14.64 4.25 -10.01
CA ILE A 308 13.44 5.07 -9.98
C ILE A 308 13.14 5.64 -11.37
N GLU A 309 14.14 6.15 -12.08
CA GLU A 309 13.98 6.58 -13.47
C GLU A 309 13.62 5.43 -14.42
N ALA A 310 14.20 4.24 -14.21
CA ALA A 310 13.84 3.05 -14.97
C ALA A 310 12.38 2.61 -14.73
N ILE A 311 11.86 2.72 -13.50
CA ILE A 311 10.44 2.46 -13.19
C ILE A 311 9.55 3.43 -13.97
N LYS A 312 9.90 4.72 -14.02
CA LYS A 312 9.15 5.72 -14.81
C LYS A 312 9.09 5.33 -16.28
N LYS A 313 10.23 4.94 -16.87
CA LYS A 313 10.29 4.44 -18.27
C LYS A 313 9.48 3.17 -18.47
N ALA A 314 9.51 2.23 -17.51
CA ALA A 314 8.75 0.99 -17.57
C ALA A 314 7.24 1.24 -17.52
N VAL A 315 6.77 2.11 -16.62
CA VAL A 315 5.35 2.51 -16.54
C VAL A 315 4.94 3.28 -17.80
N GLU A 316 5.78 4.19 -18.30
CA GLU A 316 5.51 4.91 -19.55
C GLU A 316 5.39 3.95 -20.75
N PHE A 317 6.27 2.94 -20.84
CA PHE A 317 6.16 1.88 -21.84
C PHE A 317 4.85 1.09 -21.68
N LEU A 318 4.54 0.61 -20.48
CA LEU A 318 3.29 -0.12 -20.22
C LEU A 318 2.04 0.71 -20.58
N PHE A 319 2.06 2.00 -20.27
CA PHE A 319 0.97 2.92 -20.55
C PHE A 319 0.82 3.19 -22.05
N ASN A 320 1.90 3.66 -22.70
CA ASN A 320 1.83 4.11 -24.10
C ASN A 320 1.76 2.94 -25.07
N GLU A 321 2.51 1.87 -24.83
CA GLU A 321 2.78 0.82 -25.82
C GLU A 321 1.87 -0.41 -25.63
N LEU A 322 1.28 -0.57 -24.44
CA LEU A 322 0.47 -1.72 -24.05
C LEU A 322 -0.89 -1.33 -23.44
N LEU A 323 -1.20 -0.03 -23.33
CA LEU A 323 -2.44 0.51 -22.77
C LEU A 323 -2.75 0.00 -21.34
N VAL A 324 -1.71 -0.26 -20.54
CA VAL A 324 -1.86 -0.47 -19.10
C VAL A 324 -1.99 0.90 -18.44
N ILE A 325 -3.20 1.45 -18.49
CA ILE A 325 -3.44 2.85 -18.14
C ILE A 325 -3.77 3.10 -16.65
N ASP A 326 -3.75 2.05 -15.82
CA ASP A 326 -4.00 2.08 -14.38
C ASP A 326 -3.26 0.89 -13.73
N ASP A 327 -2.75 1.07 -12.51
CA ASP A 327 -2.01 0.02 -11.80
C ASP A 327 -2.81 -1.29 -11.64
N LYS A 328 -4.14 -1.20 -11.57
CA LYS A 328 -5.03 -2.36 -11.47
C LYS A 328 -5.03 -3.20 -12.74
N LEU A 329 -4.73 -2.62 -13.91
CA LEU A 329 -4.64 -3.36 -15.16
C LEU A 329 -3.34 -4.15 -15.31
N LEU A 330 -2.32 -3.90 -14.48
CA LEU A 330 -1.07 -4.65 -14.51
C LEU A 330 -1.33 -6.14 -14.20
N PRO A 331 -1.08 -7.08 -15.13
CA PRO A 331 -1.38 -8.49 -14.89
C PRO A 331 -0.56 -9.09 -13.76
N TYR A 332 0.75 -8.79 -13.73
CA TYR A 332 1.67 -9.26 -12.70
C TYR A 332 2.66 -8.17 -12.26
N ASN A 333 2.88 -8.05 -10.95
CA ASN A 333 3.94 -7.20 -10.40
C ASN A 333 5.33 -7.61 -10.93
N ASN A 334 5.56 -8.90 -11.15
CA ASN A 334 6.81 -9.42 -11.73
C ASN A 334 7.09 -8.87 -13.13
N GLN A 335 6.05 -8.58 -13.93
CA GLN A 335 6.24 -7.98 -15.25
C GLN A 335 6.86 -6.59 -15.12
N LEU A 336 6.33 -5.75 -14.23
CA LEU A 336 6.88 -4.42 -14.00
C LEU A 336 8.32 -4.49 -13.48
N ILE A 337 8.64 -5.43 -12.58
CA ILE A 337 10.00 -5.60 -12.05
C ILE A 337 10.99 -5.98 -13.18
N PHE A 338 10.63 -6.92 -14.05
CA PHE A 338 11.50 -7.36 -15.15
C PHE A 338 11.67 -6.24 -16.20
N ILE A 339 10.59 -5.56 -16.57
CA ILE A 339 10.62 -4.43 -17.51
C ILE A 339 11.45 -3.27 -16.92
N THR A 340 11.32 -2.99 -15.62
CA THR A 340 12.15 -2.00 -14.93
C THR A 340 13.62 -2.37 -15.05
N ASP A 341 13.96 -3.65 -14.86
CA ASP A 341 15.34 -4.10 -14.96
C ASP A 341 15.91 -4.00 -16.39
N PHE A 342 15.06 -4.20 -17.41
CA PHE A 342 15.41 -3.89 -18.80
C PHE A 342 15.77 -2.40 -18.96
N PHE A 343 14.91 -1.47 -18.52
CA PHE A 343 15.17 -0.02 -18.63
C PHE A 343 16.30 0.49 -17.73
N ASN A 344 16.70 -0.28 -16.71
CA ASN A 344 17.88 -0.01 -15.89
C ASN A 344 19.20 -0.25 -16.64
N LYS A 345 19.19 -1.19 -17.58
CA LYS A 345 20.37 -1.63 -18.33
C LYS A 345 20.38 -1.11 -19.76
N VAL A 346 19.22 -0.74 -20.29
CA VAL A 346 19.03 -0.26 -21.67
C VAL A 346 18.46 1.15 -21.64
N ASP A 347 19.32 2.15 -21.87
CA ASP A 347 18.90 3.56 -21.84
C ASP A 347 18.02 3.96 -23.02
N LYS A 348 18.33 3.43 -24.21
CA LYS A 348 17.66 3.71 -25.49
C LYS A 348 17.34 2.38 -26.19
N PRO A 349 16.16 1.79 -25.93
CA PRO A 349 15.82 0.50 -26.51
C PRO A 349 15.58 0.61 -28.02
N THR A 350 15.98 -0.41 -28.76
CA THR A 350 15.73 -0.50 -30.20
C THR A 350 14.26 -0.86 -30.47
N PRO A 351 13.69 -0.52 -31.64
CA PRO A 351 12.34 -0.95 -32.01
C PRO A 351 12.15 -2.48 -31.94
N THR A 352 13.21 -3.24 -32.24
CA THR A 352 13.22 -4.71 -32.13
C THR A 352 13.08 -5.16 -30.68
N GLN A 353 13.86 -4.58 -29.76
CA GLN A 353 13.78 -4.89 -28.33
C GLN A 353 12.41 -4.56 -27.76
N LEU A 354 11.84 -3.40 -28.11
CA LEU A 354 10.49 -3.01 -27.69
C LEU A 354 9.43 -4.00 -28.20
N ARG A 355 9.54 -4.45 -29.46
CA ARG A 355 8.63 -5.46 -30.04
C ARG A 355 8.75 -6.81 -29.30
N ILE A 356 9.96 -7.25 -28.97
CA ILE A 356 10.19 -8.46 -28.19
C ILE A 356 9.59 -8.31 -26.79
N LEU A 357 9.79 -7.16 -26.14
CA LEU A 357 9.26 -6.87 -24.81
C LEU A 357 7.72 -6.85 -24.78
N LYS A 358 7.08 -6.27 -25.81
CA LYS A 358 5.62 -6.34 -26.01
C LYS A 358 5.15 -7.79 -26.12
N LYS A 359 5.79 -8.58 -26.99
CA LYS A 359 5.44 -9.99 -27.17
C LYS A 359 5.60 -10.77 -25.86
N TRP A 360 6.69 -10.54 -25.14
CA TRP A 360 6.95 -11.15 -23.84
C TRP A 360 5.86 -10.80 -22.81
N PHE A 361 5.45 -9.53 -22.72
CA PHE A 361 4.36 -9.10 -21.84
C PHE A 361 3.06 -9.85 -22.15
N TRP A 362 2.68 -9.93 -23.42
CA TRP A 362 1.45 -10.61 -23.82
C TRP A 362 1.52 -12.13 -23.60
N VAL A 363 2.62 -12.78 -23.98
CA VAL A 363 2.79 -14.22 -23.77
C VAL A 363 2.74 -14.56 -22.29
N THR A 364 3.45 -13.80 -21.44
CA THR A 364 3.45 -14.07 -19.99
C THR A 364 2.09 -13.82 -19.34
N THR A 365 1.32 -12.85 -19.86
CA THR A 365 -0.05 -12.55 -19.41
C THR A 365 -1.03 -13.67 -19.78
N TYR A 366 -1.06 -14.09 -21.04
CA TYR A 366 -2.04 -15.08 -21.52
C TYR A 366 -1.75 -16.51 -21.09
N SER A 367 -0.49 -16.84 -20.83
CA SER A 367 -0.06 -18.17 -20.36
C SER A 367 -0.14 -18.35 -18.85
N ASN A 368 -0.66 -17.36 -18.11
CA ASN A 368 -0.66 -17.35 -16.65
C ASN A 368 0.75 -17.60 -16.06
N TYR A 369 1.78 -17.08 -16.73
CA TYR A 369 3.17 -17.52 -16.61
C TYR A 369 3.69 -17.53 -15.17
N PHE A 370 3.48 -16.43 -14.44
CA PHE A 370 3.93 -16.28 -13.06
C PHE A 370 2.99 -16.92 -12.03
N THR A 371 1.81 -17.39 -12.46
CA THR A 371 0.91 -18.20 -11.62
C THR A 371 1.30 -19.68 -11.69
N ILE A 372 1.61 -20.20 -12.88
CA ILE A 372 1.94 -21.62 -13.09
C ILE A 372 3.39 -21.96 -12.71
N TYR A 373 4.28 -20.98 -12.70
CA TYR A 373 5.69 -21.18 -12.34
C TYR A 373 5.90 -20.93 -10.85
N ASN A 374 6.46 -21.93 -10.16
CA ASN A 374 6.96 -21.78 -8.80
C ASN A 374 8.22 -20.89 -8.77
N LEU A 375 8.68 -20.51 -7.57
CA LEU A 375 9.82 -19.58 -7.40
C LEU A 375 11.10 -20.02 -8.14
N SER A 376 11.39 -21.32 -8.17
CA SER A 376 12.57 -21.84 -8.89
C SER A 376 12.47 -21.62 -10.40
N LYS A 377 11.29 -21.87 -11.00
CA LYS A 377 11.05 -21.61 -12.42
C LYS A 377 11.01 -20.11 -12.73
N GLN A 378 10.46 -19.29 -11.83
CA GLN A 378 10.49 -17.84 -11.98
C GLN A 378 11.92 -17.29 -11.95
N ARG A 379 12.82 -17.88 -11.16
CA ARG A 379 14.26 -17.54 -11.18
C ARG A 379 14.89 -17.84 -12.53
N LYS A 380 14.67 -19.04 -13.09
CA LYS A 380 15.15 -19.40 -14.44
C LYS A 380 14.55 -18.49 -15.53
N ALA A 381 13.29 -18.10 -15.39
CA ALA A 381 12.67 -17.13 -16.28
C ALA A 381 13.33 -15.76 -16.19
N TYR A 382 13.68 -15.32 -14.98
CA TYR A 382 14.43 -14.08 -14.80
C TYR A 382 15.84 -14.16 -15.41
N GLU A 383 16.57 -15.26 -15.23
CA GLU A 383 17.88 -15.48 -15.87
C GLU A 383 17.78 -15.46 -17.40
N LYS A 384 16.72 -16.07 -17.96
CA LYS A 384 16.46 -16.00 -19.40
C LYS A 384 16.15 -14.58 -19.87
N PHE A 385 15.36 -13.84 -19.10
CA PHE A 385 15.09 -12.43 -19.36
C PHE A 385 16.36 -11.57 -19.27
N GLN A 386 17.27 -11.85 -18.34
CA GLN A 386 18.58 -11.17 -18.28
C GLN A 386 19.39 -11.39 -19.55
N ASN A 387 19.44 -12.63 -20.05
CA ASN A 387 20.16 -12.93 -21.29
C ASN A 387 19.59 -12.16 -22.50
N PHE A 388 18.28 -11.95 -22.54
CA PHE A 388 17.63 -11.09 -23.54
C PHE A 388 18.15 -9.65 -23.48
N ILE A 389 18.31 -9.07 -22.29
CA ILE A 389 18.79 -7.69 -22.11
C ILE A 389 20.16 -7.48 -22.78
N TYR A 390 21.06 -8.47 -22.69
CA TYR A 390 22.42 -8.35 -23.20
C TYR A 390 22.61 -8.85 -24.64
N ASN A 391 21.88 -9.89 -25.04
CA ASN A 391 22.14 -10.63 -26.29
C ASN A 391 20.94 -10.66 -27.25
N GLU A 392 19.85 -9.96 -26.96
CA GLU A 392 18.60 -9.96 -27.73
C GLU A 392 18.02 -11.36 -28.01
N SER A 393 18.34 -12.34 -27.15
CA SER A 393 17.80 -13.70 -27.21
C SER A 393 16.32 -13.74 -26.82
N ASP A 394 15.64 -14.86 -27.05
CA ASP A 394 14.26 -15.05 -26.56
C ASP A 394 14.19 -14.90 -25.02
N PRO A 395 13.40 -13.94 -24.50
CA PRO A 395 13.25 -13.72 -23.05
C PRO A 395 12.38 -14.77 -22.36
N LEU A 396 11.70 -15.65 -23.10
CA LEU A 396 10.79 -16.65 -22.51
C LEU A 396 11.56 -17.90 -22.06
N TYR A 397 11.36 -18.28 -20.80
CA TYR A 397 11.76 -19.59 -20.30
C TYR A 397 10.62 -20.59 -20.47
N TYR A 398 10.95 -21.77 -21.00
CA TYR A 398 10.06 -22.92 -21.13
C TYR A 398 10.57 -24.04 -20.23
N ASP A 399 9.73 -24.52 -19.32
CA ASP A 399 10.05 -25.63 -18.41
C ASP A 399 10.25 -26.96 -19.15
N VAL A 400 9.52 -27.17 -20.24
CA VAL A 400 9.59 -28.37 -21.06
C VAL A 400 9.87 -27.94 -22.49
N ALA A 401 10.90 -28.53 -23.11
CA ALA A 401 11.23 -28.28 -24.50
C ALA A 401 10.03 -28.61 -25.41
N ASN A 402 9.75 -27.73 -26.38
CA ASN A 402 8.64 -27.86 -27.35
C ASN A 402 7.22 -27.80 -26.76
N LYS A 403 7.04 -27.41 -25.50
CA LYS A 403 5.69 -27.18 -24.95
C LYS A 403 5.18 -25.80 -25.35
N THR A 404 4.07 -25.76 -26.07
CA THR A 404 3.30 -24.53 -26.31
C THR A 404 2.53 -24.14 -25.05
N PHE A 405 2.49 -22.84 -24.75
CA PHE A 405 1.61 -22.33 -23.70
C PHE A 405 0.15 -22.48 -24.13
N VAL A 406 -0.73 -22.62 -23.15
CA VAL A 406 -2.17 -22.71 -23.35
C VAL A 406 -2.82 -21.59 -22.54
N THR A 407 -3.83 -20.92 -23.07
CA THR A 407 -4.57 -19.93 -22.30
C THR A 407 -5.44 -20.58 -21.24
N GLU A 408 -5.79 -19.83 -20.19
CA GLU A 408 -6.96 -20.19 -19.40
C GLU A 408 -8.24 -20.13 -20.25
N ILE A 409 -9.25 -20.86 -19.80
CA ILE A 409 -10.60 -20.80 -20.35
C ILE A 409 -11.09 -19.34 -20.36
N PHE A 410 -11.86 -19.00 -21.39
CA PHE A 410 -12.47 -17.67 -21.49
C PHE A 410 -13.21 -17.30 -20.18
N PRO A 411 -12.90 -16.14 -19.58
CA PRO A 411 -13.37 -15.83 -18.24
C PRO A 411 -14.88 -15.57 -18.22
N LYS A 412 -15.57 -16.09 -17.20
CA LYS A 412 -17.00 -15.80 -16.97
C LYS A 412 -17.26 -14.34 -16.57
N LYS A 413 -16.26 -13.63 -16.05
CA LYS A 413 -16.33 -12.22 -15.63
C LYS A 413 -15.01 -11.51 -15.89
N ILE A 414 -15.06 -10.25 -16.31
CA ILE A 414 -13.90 -9.36 -16.30
C ILE A 414 -13.71 -8.90 -14.85
N SER A 415 -12.54 -9.19 -14.27
CA SER A 415 -12.20 -8.79 -12.91
C SER A 415 -10.77 -8.31 -12.86
N MET A 416 -10.55 -7.13 -12.28
CA MET A 416 -9.20 -6.60 -12.03
C MET A 416 -8.46 -7.34 -10.91
N GLY A 417 -9.06 -8.38 -10.33
CA GLY A 417 -8.39 -9.31 -9.42
C GLY A 417 -7.79 -10.53 -10.12
N SER A 418 -8.15 -10.84 -11.36
CA SER A 418 -7.65 -12.02 -12.08
C SER A 418 -6.81 -11.65 -13.29
N VAL A 419 -5.70 -12.37 -13.49
CA VAL A 419 -4.78 -12.16 -14.62
C VAL A 419 -5.52 -12.33 -15.95
N ARG A 420 -6.32 -13.39 -16.09
CA ARG A 420 -7.10 -13.64 -17.31
C ARG A 420 -8.14 -12.55 -17.58
N GLY A 421 -8.76 -12.00 -16.54
CA GLY A 421 -9.69 -10.88 -16.65
C GLY A 421 -8.99 -9.60 -17.12
N LYS A 422 -7.81 -9.30 -16.56
CA LYS A 422 -6.95 -8.19 -17.01
C LYS A 422 -6.45 -8.39 -18.44
N ALA A 423 -6.08 -9.62 -18.80
CA ALA A 423 -5.65 -9.97 -20.16
C ALA A 423 -6.72 -9.64 -21.20
N LEU A 424 -7.95 -10.09 -20.94
CA LEU A 424 -9.09 -9.82 -21.81
C LEU A 424 -9.40 -8.31 -21.89
N ALA A 425 -9.39 -7.62 -20.74
CA ALA A 425 -9.55 -6.18 -20.68
C ALA A 425 -8.51 -5.46 -21.55
N LEU A 426 -7.21 -5.72 -21.31
CA LEU A 426 -6.12 -5.14 -22.08
C LEU A 426 -6.22 -5.46 -23.57
N PHE A 427 -6.60 -6.69 -23.92
CA PHE A 427 -6.78 -7.08 -25.32
C PHE A 427 -7.86 -6.24 -25.99
N MET A 428 -9.04 -6.12 -25.37
CA MET A 428 -10.12 -5.30 -25.92
C MET A 428 -9.70 -3.84 -26.07
N LEU A 429 -8.94 -3.30 -25.10
CA LEU A 429 -8.42 -1.94 -25.15
C LEU A 429 -7.44 -1.74 -26.31
N ASN A 430 -6.46 -2.64 -26.43
CA ASN A 430 -5.46 -2.56 -27.49
C ASN A 430 -6.07 -2.82 -28.86
N HIS A 431 -6.96 -3.79 -29.00
CA HIS A 431 -7.64 -4.12 -30.25
C HIS A 431 -8.48 -2.94 -30.75
N SER A 432 -9.19 -2.27 -29.83
CA SER A 432 -9.94 -1.04 -30.15
C SER A 432 -9.02 0.09 -30.63
N ASN A 433 -7.76 0.13 -30.17
CA ASN A 433 -6.73 1.07 -30.64
C ASN A 433 -5.87 0.53 -31.79
N GLU A 434 -6.27 -0.57 -32.43
CA GLU A 434 -5.49 -1.23 -33.49
C GLU A 434 -4.04 -1.55 -33.06
N PHE A 435 -3.82 -1.78 -31.77
CA PHE A 435 -2.51 -1.99 -31.14
C PHE A 435 -1.49 -0.87 -31.41
N LYS A 436 -1.97 0.34 -31.70
CA LYS A 436 -1.15 1.54 -31.87
C LYS A 436 -0.72 2.09 -30.49
N PRO A 437 0.45 2.72 -30.38
CA PRO A 437 0.83 3.43 -29.17
C PRO A 437 -0.08 4.64 -28.91
N LEU A 438 -0.19 5.06 -27.65
CA LEU A 438 -0.82 6.33 -27.29
C LEU A 438 0.13 7.50 -27.63
N ASN A 439 -0.37 8.47 -28.40
CA ASN A 439 0.42 9.60 -28.89
C ASN A 439 0.45 10.81 -27.94
N GLU A 440 -0.37 10.86 -26.87
CA GLU A 440 -0.45 12.02 -25.96
C GLU A 440 -0.64 11.64 -24.47
N LYS A 441 0.07 12.36 -23.58
CA LYS A 441 -0.02 12.27 -22.11
C LYS A 441 -1.25 13.03 -21.60
N LYS A 442 -2.46 12.57 -21.93
CA LYS A 442 -3.71 13.13 -21.38
C LYS A 442 -4.14 12.38 -20.11
N ASN A 443 -4.94 13.04 -19.27
CA ASN A 443 -5.57 12.43 -18.09
C ASN A 443 -6.64 11.44 -18.56
N ILE A 444 -6.23 10.21 -18.82
CA ILE A 444 -7.12 9.11 -19.19
C ILE A 444 -7.63 8.48 -17.89
N GLU A 445 -8.92 8.62 -17.56
CA GLU A 445 -9.52 7.95 -16.41
C GLU A 445 -10.22 6.65 -16.83
N LEU A 446 -9.99 5.55 -16.12
CA LEU A 446 -10.67 4.27 -16.34
C LEU A 446 -12.05 4.26 -15.67
N ASN A 447 -13.10 4.07 -16.47
CA ASN A 447 -14.49 3.92 -16.02
C ASN A 447 -15.04 2.54 -16.41
N ILE A 448 -16.04 2.05 -15.67
CA ILE A 448 -16.82 0.87 -16.04
C ILE A 448 -18.25 1.33 -16.28
N VAL A 449 -18.80 1.04 -17.46
CA VAL A 449 -20.12 1.49 -17.87
C VAL A 449 -20.94 0.29 -18.34
N LYS A 450 -22.26 0.37 -18.24
CA LYS A 450 -23.16 -0.65 -18.78
C LYS A 450 -23.48 -0.37 -20.24
N VAL A 451 -23.51 -1.42 -21.05
CA VAL A 451 -23.96 -1.34 -22.45
C VAL A 451 -25.47 -1.05 -22.51
N PHE A 452 -26.26 -1.67 -21.62
CA PHE A 452 -27.70 -1.50 -21.53
C PHE A 452 -28.15 -1.16 -20.10
N ASP A 453 -28.75 0.01 -19.87
CA ASP A 453 -29.28 0.35 -18.54
C ASP A 453 -30.48 -0.51 -18.11
N VAL A 454 -31.17 -1.11 -19.10
CA VAL A 454 -32.38 -1.92 -18.92
C VAL A 454 -32.13 -3.36 -18.45
N ILE A 455 -30.88 -3.82 -18.39
CA ILE A 455 -30.53 -5.13 -17.83
C ILE A 455 -29.91 -4.94 -16.43
N PRO A 456 -30.72 -5.02 -15.35
CA PRO A 456 -30.19 -5.01 -14.01
C PRO A 456 -29.29 -6.25 -13.78
N ASN A 457 -28.18 -6.05 -13.09
CA ASN A 457 -27.37 -7.12 -12.48
C ASN A 457 -26.65 -8.15 -13.38
N LYS A 458 -26.60 -8.00 -14.71
CA LYS A 458 -25.73 -8.85 -15.55
C LYS A 458 -24.35 -8.22 -15.75
N ARG A 459 -23.30 -8.85 -15.23
CA ARG A 459 -21.89 -8.39 -15.43
C ARG A 459 -21.42 -8.50 -16.88
N THR A 460 -22.08 -9.30 -17.71
CA THR A 460 -21.84 -9.39 -19.17
C THR A 460 -22.18 -8.10 -19.91
N ASN A 461 -22.97 -7.25 -19.26
CA ASN A 461 -23.41 -5.96 -19.75
C ASN A 461 -22.41 -4.83 -19.41
N GLU A 462 -21.27 -5.11 -18.79
CA GLU A 462 -20.28 -4.11 -18.40
C GLU A 462 -19.15 -3.99 -19.44
N ILE A 463 -18.72 -2.76 -19.72
CA ILE A 463 -17.58 -2.41 -20.58
C ILE A 463 -16.64 -1.43 -19.86
N LEU A 464 -15.36 -1.49 -20.21
CA LEU A 464 -14.33 -0.59 -19.67
C LEU A 464 -14.20 0.64 -20.56
N MET A 465 -14.66 1.79 -20.08
CA MET A 465 -14.62 3.08 -20.76
C MET A 465 -13.46 3.96 -20.30
N PHE A 466 -13.10 4.97 -21.09
CA PHE A 466 -12.21 6.03 -20.67
C PHE A 466 -12.88 7.40 -20.72
N ASP A 467 -12.67 8.22 -19.70
CA ASP A 467 -13.05 9.62 -19.74
C ASP A 467 -11.79 10.49 -19.80
N ASN A 468 -11.81 11.51 -20.66
CA ASN A 468 -10.75 12.51 -20.74
C ASN A 468 -11.35 13.79 -20.16
N SER A 469 -10.88 14.21 -18.99
CA SER A 469 -11.52 15.23 -18.14
C SER A 469 -11.59 16.65 -18.75
N SER A 470 -11.22 16.84 -20.02
CA SER A 470 -11.17 18.16 -20.66
C SER A 470 -11.97 18.29 -21.96
N GLU A 471 -12.56 17.25 -22.53
CA GLU A 471 -13.41 17.38 -23.72
C GLU A 471 -14.06 16.04 -24.04
N ASN A 472 -15.39 16.06 -24.21
CA ASN A 472 -16.25 14.98 -24.70
C ASN A 472 -15.87 13.58 -24.23
N SER A 473 -16.63 13.08 -23.25
CA SER A 473 -16.67 11.68 -22.85
C SER A 473 -16.38 10.80 -24.05
N ILE A 474 -15.25 10.09 -24.03
CA ILE A 474 -14.96 9.02 -24.99
C ILE A 474 -15.82 7.86 -24.53
N VAL A 475 -17.11 8.06 -24.71
CA VAL A 475 -18.00 6.97 -24.99
C VAL A 475 -17.39 6.34 -26.22
N PHE A 476 -17.19 5.05 -26.13
CA PHE A 476 -17.54 4.09 -27.15
C PHE A 476 -18.80 4.37 -28.05
N TYR A 477 -19.30 5.60 -28.08
CA TYR A 477 -20.42 6.12 -28.86
C TYR A 477 -19.92 7.35 -29.61
N GLN A 478 -20.15 7.35 -30.91
CA GLN A 478 -19.82 8.47 -31.79
C GLN A 478 -20.68 9.69 -31.43
N LYS A 479 -20.07 10.80 -31.03
CA LYS A 479 -20.68 12.14 -31.23
C LYS A 479 -20.01 12.80 -32.44
N PRO A 480 -20.77 13.25 -33.45
CA PRO A 480 -20.20 13.79 -34.67
C PRO A 480 -19.94 15.29 -34.57
N ASP A 481 -18.87 15.70 -33.87
CA ASP A 481 -18.19 17.00 -34.08
C ASP A 481 -17.11 17.31 -33.02
N GLY A 482 -15.84 17.27 -33.46
CA GLY A 482 -14.82 18.21 -32.97
C GLY A 482 -13.80 17.70 -31.94
N LYS A 483 -12.81 16.94 -32.43
CA LYS A 483 -11.47 16.66 -31.86
C LYS A 483 -11.39 15.85 -30.55
N SER A 484 -11.29 14.52 -30.70
CA SER A 484 -10.93 13.53 -29.67
C SER A 484 -9.86 12.56 -30.22
N ILE A 485 -9.26 11.72 -29.36
CA ILE A 485 -8.38 10.62 -29.79
C ILE A 485 -9.25 9.60 -30.53
N GLU A 486 -9.15 9.55 -31.86
CA GLU A 486 -9.86 8.58 -32.70
C GLU A 486 -9.22 7.20 -32.59
N PHE A 487 -9.86 6.30 -31.84
CA PHE A 487 -9.67 4.86 -31.95
C PHE A 487 -10.36 4.43 -33.27
N GLY A 488 -9.62 3.83 -34.20
CA GLY A 488 -10.03 3.61 -35.59
C GLY A 488 -11.40 2.94 -35.78
N ASP A 489 -12.04 3.21 -36.92
CA ASP A 489 -13.44 2.96 -37.36
C ASP A 489 -14.00 1.52 -37.27
N LYS A 490 -13.71 0.79 -36.20
CA LYS A 490 -14.14 -0.59 -36.01
C LYS A 490 -14.95 -0.73 -34.71
N LYS A 491 -16.20 -0.32 -34.89
CA LYS A 491 -17.41 -0.45 -34.04
C LYS A 491 -17.72 -1.89 -33.58
N PHE A 492 -16.84 -2.60 -32.88
CA PHE A 492 -17.08 -4.03 -32.61
C PHE A 492 -17.66 -4.39 -31.23
N PHE A 493 -17.76 -3.45 -30.30
CA PHE A 493 -18.26 -3.79 -28.95
C PHE A 493 -19.44 -2.98 -28.46
N LEU A 494 -19.94 -2.06 -29.31
CA LEU A 494 -21.07 -1.19 -28.99
C LEU A 494 -22.00 -1.07 -30.16
N GLY A 495 -23.26 -1.31 -29.88
CA GLY A 495 -24.34 -0.93 -30.74
C GLY A 495 -25.51 -0.49 -29.88
N ASN A 496 -26.09 0.67 -30.22
CA ASN A 496 -27.54 0.82 -30.17
C ASN A 496 -28.09 0.24 -31.47
N LEU A 497 -27.98 -1.07 -31.67
CA LEU A 497 -28.41 -1.75 -32.89
C LEU A 497 -28.69 -3.22 -32.55
N ILE A 498 -29.83 -3.48 -31.90
CA ILE A 498 -30.64 -4.71 -31.87
C ILE A 498 -31.77 -4.43 -30.85
N ASP A 499 -33.03 -4.77 -31.17
CA ASP A 499 -34.18 -4.62 -30.27
C ASP A 499 -34.14 -5.58 -29.05
N ASP A 500 -33.30 -6.64 -29.10
CA ASP A 500 -33.02 -7.60 -28.03
C ASP A 500 -31.58 -7.52 -27.45
N PRO A 501 -31.41 -6.88 -26.28
CA PRO A 501 -30.14 -6.78 -25.57
C PRO A 501 -29.43 -8.13 -25.29
N VAL A 502 -30.15 -9.25 -25.18
CA VAL A 502 -29.57 -10.57 -24.89
C VAL A 502 -28.84 -11.12 -26.12
N GLU A 503 -29.47 -11.04 -27.29
CA GLU A 503 -28.88 -11.50 -28.56
C GLU A 503 -27.61 -10.71 -28.91
N PHE A 504 -27.63 -9.38 -28.67
CA PHE A 504 -26.46 -8.53 -28.85
C PHE A 504 -25.27 -9.00 -27.99
N LEU A 505 -25.50 -9.22 -26.69
CA LEU A 505 -24.43 -9.64 -25.77
C LEU A 505 -23.84 -11.00 -26.16
N LYS A 506 -24.65 -11.90 -26.74
CA LYS A 506 -24.17 -13.18 -27.27
C LYS A 506 -23.26 -13.00 -28.48
N LYS A 507 -23.70 -12.28 -29.51
CA LYS A 507 -22.91 -12.01 -30.73
C LYS A 507 -21.60 -11.29 -30.40
N ARG A 508 -21.67 -10.29 -29.52
CA ARG A 508 -20.49 -9.57 -29.01
C ARG A 508 -19.46 -10.51 -28.39
N LYS A 509 -19.90 -11.47 -27.57
CA LYS A 509 -19.01 -12.44 -26.93
C LYS A 509 -18.33 -13.35 -27.95
N GLU A 510 -19.07 -13.83 -28.95
CA GLU A 510 -18.54 -14.67 -30.04
C GLU A 510 -17.43 -13.92 -30.80
N GLU A 511 -17.68 -12.66 -31.16
CA GLU A 511 -16.69 -11.82 -31.85
C GLU A 511 -15.44 -11.52 -31.00
N ILE A 512 -15.61 -11.26 -29.69
CA ILE A 512 -14.47 -11.11 -28.77
C ILE A 512 -13.61 -12.38 -28.78
N ILE A 513 -14.24 -13.55 -28.69
CA ILE A 513 -13.54 -14.84 -28.64
C ILE A 513 -12.78 -15.08 -29.95
N ASP A 514 -13.40 -14.81 -31.10
CA ASP A 514 -12.78 -15.03 -32.41
C ASP A 514 -11.57 -14.13 -32.63
N GLU A 515 -11.68 -12.84 -32.31
CA GLU A 515 -10.58 -11.89 -32.43
C GLU A 515 -9.47 -12.15 -31.41
N GLU A 516 -9.84 -12.51 -30.17
CA GLU A 516 -8.88 -12.89 -29.14
C GLU A 516 -8.11 -14.15 -29.53
N MET A 517 -8.79 -15.16 -30.08
CA MET A 517 -8.18 -16.40 -30.56
C MET A 517 -7.15 -16.13 -31.67
N LYS A 518 -7.45 -15.24 -32.62
CA LYS A 518 -6.48 -14.81 -33.66
C LYS A 518 -5.26 -14.14 -33.04
N PHE A 519 -5.49 -13.23 -32.09
CA PHE A 519 -4.41 -12.52 -31.40
C PHE A 519 -3.51 -13.48 -30.62
N VAL A 520 -4.10 -14.36 -29.80
CA VAL A 520 -3.38 -15.38 -29.03
C VAL A 520 -2.60 -16.33 -29.94
N GLY A 521 -3.20 -16.74 -31.06
CA GLY A 521 -2.53 -17.55 -32.09
C GLY A 521 -1.28 -16.86 -32.65
N SER A 522 -1.34 -15.54 -32.89
CA SER A 522 -0.17 -14.76 -33.35
C SER A 522 0.99 -14.71 -32.35
N LEU A 523 0.69 -14.94 -31.06
CA LEU A 523 1.70 -15.02 -29.99
C LEU A 523 2.33 -16.42 -29.88
N GLY A 524 1.81 -17.42 -30.59
CA GLY A 524 2.26 -18.81 -30.49
C GLY A 524 1.71 -19.53 -29.26
N ILE A 525 0.53 -19.12 -28.77
CA ILE A 525 -0.15 -19.73 -27.63
C ILE A 525 -1.37 -20.50 -28.16
N THR A 526 -1.63 -21.69 -27.61
CA THR A 526 -2.84 -22.46 -27.92
C THR A 526 -4.02 -21.88 -27.14
N TYR A 527 -5.09 -21.51 -27.85
CA TYR A 527 -6.30 -20.98 -27.22
C TYR A 527 -7.16 -22.11 -26.66
N ASN A 528 -7.53 -22.03 -25.38
CA ASN A 528 -8.33 -23.05 -24.70
C ASN A 528 -9.82 -22.76 -24.82
N LEU A 529 -10.48 -23.43 -25.77
CA LEU A 529 -11.93 -23.50 -25.87
C LEU A 529 -12.42 -24.62 -24.95
N SER A 530 -13.06 -24.29 -23.83
CA SER A 530 -13.74 -25.32 -23.03
C SER A 530 -14.89 -25.96 -23.83
N ASP A 531 -15.14 -27.26 -23.66
CA ASP A 531 -16.27 -27.99 -24.28
C ASP A 531 -17.65 -27.35 -24.00
N SER A 532 -17.78 -26.56 -22.93
CA SER A 532 -19.01 -25.83 -22.57
C SER A 532 -19.31 -24.59 -23.43
N ILE A 533 -18.53 -24.33 -24.50
CA ILE A 533 -18.86 -23.29 -25.50
C ILE A 533 -19.74 -23.88 -26.62
N ILE A 534 -19.72 -25.21 -26.79
CA ILE A 534 -20.46 -25.93 -27.84
C ILE A 534 -21.93 -26.16 -27.45
N ASP A 535 -22.21 -26.36 -26.16
CA ASP A 535 -23.57 -26.30 -25.65
C ASP A 535 -23.85 -24.87 -25.17
N GLY A 536 -24.94 -24.27 -25.66
CA GLY A 536 -25.41 -22.92 -25.34
C GLY A 536 -25.82 -22.71 -23.87
N GLY A 537 -24.93 -23.06 -22.94
CA GLY A 537 -25.09 -22.93 -21.50
C GLY A 537 -25.02 -21.48 -21.04
N GLU A 538 -26.02 -21.12 -20.27
CA GLU A 538 -26.43 -19.78 -19.87
C GLU A 538 -25.35 -18.93 -19.17
N PHE A 539 -25.40 -17.62 -19.46
CA PHE A 539 -24.72 -16.51 -18.79
C PHE A 539 -25.69 -15.67 -17.94
#